data_AF-F2TV65-F1
#
_entry.id   AF-F2TV65-F1
#
_cell.length_a   1.000
_cell.length_b   1.000
_cell.length_c   1.000
_cell.angle_alpha   90.00
_cell.angle_beta   90.00
_cell.angle_gamma   90.00
#
_symmetry.space_group_name_H-M   'P 1'
#
loop_
_entity.id
_entity.type
_entity.pdbx_description
1 polymer ?
#
loop_
_entity_poly.entity_id
_entity_poly.type
_entity_poly.pdbx_seq_one_letter_code
_entity_poly.pdbx_strand_id
1 'polypeptide(L)'
;MPELKFTQWFLQFLPLIGYHHVLMVFIGIAIILLSLLLAGCSSSSPEIPTIFLISLFYEKYEPVIDPAIVAPSINIAMNNIVGGAQVEVRVGYFGICVQPTGGAFICNSNATALADILQSEEDPLNLVWVAATFKDAVVFPYLMYV
;
A
#
# COMPACT_ATOMS: atom_id res chain seq x y z
N MET A 1 -33.45 35.15 40.81
CA MET A 1 -32.03 34.75 40.76
C MET A 1 -31.74 33.35 40.14
N PRO A 2 -32.64 32.65 39.41
CA PRO A 2 -32.27 31.38 38.74
C PRO A 2 -31.67 31.56 37.34
N GLU A 3 -32.00 32.65 36.64
CA GLU A 3 -31.57 32.95 35.26
C GLU A 3 -30.03 32.99 35.11
N LEU A 4 -29.33 33.64 36.06
CA LEU A 4 -27.87 33.81 36.03
C LEU A 4 -27.10 32.48 36.20
N LYS A 5 -27.67 31.50 36.91
CA LYS A 5 -27.06 30.17 37.09
C LYS A 5 -27.17 29.31 35.83
N PHE A 6 -28.26 29.43 35.08
CA PHE A 6 -28.45 28.70 33.82
C PHE A 6 -27.49 29.20 32.73
N THR A 7 -27.29 30.52 32.63
CA THR A 7 -26.36 31.12 31.66
C THR A 7 -24.89 30.78 31.96
N GLN A 8 -24.46 30.75 33.23
CA GLN A 8 -23.11 30.31 33.61
C GLN A 8 -22.86 28.82 33.31
N TRP A 9 -23.85 27.96 33.54
CA TRP A 9 -23.78 26.53 33.21
C TRP A 9 -23.73 26.28 31.70
N PHE A 10 -24.52 27.03 30.91
CA PHE A 10 -24.53 26.95 29.45
C PHE A 10 -23.22 27.45 28.81
N LEU A 11 -22.63 28.53 29.35
CA LEU A 11 -21.32 29.05 28.94
C LEU A 11 -20.17 28.09 29.27
N GLN A 12 -20.28 27.25 30.31
CA GLN A 12 -19.33 26.17 30.61
C GLN A 12 -19.51 24.93 29.71
N PHE A 13 -20.70 24.71 29.15
CA PHE A 13 -20.98 23.59 28.24
C PHE A 13 -20.55 23.87 26.79
N LEU A 14 -20.54 25.14 26.38
CA LEU A 14 -20.07 25.58 25.06
C LEU A 14 -18.64 25.12 24.68
N PRO A 15 -17.61 25.25 25.56
CA PRO A 15 -16.28 24.71 25.27
C PRO A 15 -16.24 23.17 25.25
N LEU A 16 -17.14 22.49 25.97
CA LEU A 16 -17.28 21.03 25.95
C LEU A 16 -17.83 20.54 24.59
N ILE A 17 -18.80 21.26 24.03
CA ILE A 17 -19.35 21.01 22.68
C ILE A 17 -18.29 21.23 21.60
N GLY A 18 -17.49 22.30 21.72
CA GLY A 18 -16.37 22.56 20.82
C GLY A 18 -15.32 21.46 20.86
N TYR A 19 -14.89 21.06 22.07
CA TYR A 19 -13.92 19.96 22.25
C TYR A 19 -14.44 18.64 21.66
N HIS A 20 -15.72 18.31 21.88
CA HIS A 20 -16.33 17.12 21.31
C HIS A 20 -16.37 17.16 19.77
N HIS A 21 -16.66 18.30 19.14
CA HIS A 21 -16.65 18.42 17.68
C HIS A 21 -15.25 18.31 17.09
N VAL A 22 -14.24 18.92 17.72
CA VAL A 22 -12.84 18.75 17.32
C VAL A 22 -12.43 17.28 17.39
N LEU A 23 -12.85 16.59 18.45
CA LEU A 23 -12.56 15.17 18.64
C LEU A 23 -13.30 14.28 17.61
N MET A 24 -14.57 14.59 17.30
CA MET A 24 -15.31 13.91 16.22
C MET A 24 -14.66 14.11 14.85
N VAL A 25 -14.19 15.31 14.54
CA VAL A 25 -13.49 15.59 13.28
C VAL A 25 -12.16 14.84 13.20
N PHE A 26 -11.38 14.83 14.28
CA PHE A 26 -10.12 14.10 14.35
C PHE A 26 -10.31 12.59 14.15
N ILE A 27 -11.29 12.00 14.86
CA ILE A 27 -11.65 10.58 14.68
C ILE A 27 -12.15 10.31 13.25
N GLY A 28 -12.97 11.21 12.69
CA GLY A 28 -13.45 11.08 11.31
C GLY A 28 -12.31 11.02 10.29
N ILE A 29 -11.32 11.91 10.41
CA ILE A 29 -10.12 11.91 9.55
C ILE A 29 -9.33 10.62 9.74
N ALA A 30 -9.10 10.17 10.98
CA ALA A 30 -8.38 8.94 11.26
C ALA A 30 -9.06 7.71 10.63
N ILE A 31 -10.39 7.60 10.71
CA ILE A 31 -11.16 6.51 10.10
C ILE A 31 -11.03 6.52 8.57
N ILE A 32 -11.10 7.71 7.95
CA ILE A 32 -10.94 7.85 6.49
C ILE A 32 -9.55 7.40 6.06
N LEU A 33 -8.50 7.89 6.71
CA LEU A 33 -7.11 7.52 6.41
C LEU A 33 -6.88 6.02 6.58
N LEU A 34 -7.40 5.44 7.68
CA LEU A 34 -7.30 4.00 7.92
C LEU A 34 -8.02 3.20 6.81
N SER A 35 -9.20 3.65 6.39
CA SER A 35 -9.95 2.98 5.31
C SER A 35 -9.18 2.96 3.99
N LEU A 36 -8.48 4.04 3.64
CA LEU A 36 -7.63 4.13 2.45
C LEU A 36 -6.43 3.16 2.52
N LEU A 37 -5.81 3.03 3.69
CA LEU A 37 -4.69 2.13 3.91
C LEU A 37 -5.10 0.65 3.82
N LEU A 38 -6.30 0.30 4.31
CA LEU A 38 -6.84 -1.06 4.19
C LEU A 38 -7.30 -1.39 2.76
N ALA A 39 -7.79 -0.40 2.02
CA ALA A 39 -8.28 -0.59 0.65
C ALA A 39 -7.19 -1.19 -0.26
N GLY A 40 -5.93 -0.76 -0.10
CA GLY A 40 -4.77 -1.29 -0.84
C GLY A 40 -4.44 -2.77 -0.60
N CYS A 41 -5.15 -3.47 0.30
CA CYS A 41 -5.01 -4.90 0.56
C CYS A 41 -6.25 -5.72 0.19
N SER A 42 -7.24 -5.12 -0.48
CA SER A 42 -8.45 -5.80 -0.90
C SER A 42 -8.33 -6.32 -2.33
N SER A 43 -8.61 -7.61 -2.53
CA SER A 43 -8.74 -8.26 -3.84
C SER A 43 -10.12 -8.04 -4.50
N SER A 44 -11.05 -7.37 -3.81
CA SER A 44 -12.48 -7.42 -4.14
C SER A 44 -12.97 -6.35 -5.12
N SER A 45 -12.10 -5.53 -5.71
CA SER A 45 -12.55 -4.54 -6.71
C SER A 45 -11.45 -4.18 -7.70
N PRO A 46 -11.73 -4.18 -9.03
CA PRO A 46 -10.77 -3.84 -10.07
C PRO A 46 -10.16 -2.42 -9.98
N GLU A 47 -10.90 -1.46 -9.40
CA GLU A 47 -10.51 -0.05 -9.25
C GLU A 47 -9.79 0.26 -7.92
N ILE A 48 -9.90 -0.63 -6.92
CA ILE A 48 -9.38 -0.43 -5.56
C ILE A 48 -7.87 -0.70 -5.40
N PRO A 49 -7.18 -1.59 -6.15
CA PRO A 49 -5.74 -1.77 -6.01
C PRO A 49 -4.93 -0.62 -6.63
N THR A 50 -5.53 0.55 -6.88
CA THR A 50 -4.84 1.79 -7.33
C THR A 50 -4.19 2.55 -6.18
N ILE A 51 -4.51 2.21 -4.92
CA ILE A 51 -3.84 2.77 -3.73
C ILE A 51 -2.74 1.80 -3.30
N PHE A 52 -1.53 2.03 -3.80
CA PHE A 52 -0.32 1.28 -3.46
C PHE A 52 0.83 2.23 -3.15
N LEU A 53 1.78 1.76 -2.34
CA LEU A 53 3.01 2.48 -2.04
C LEU A 53 4.02 2.32 -3.18
N ILE A 54 4.13 1.10 -3.69
CA ILE A 54 5.00 0.75 -4.82
C ILE A 54 4.31 -0.34 -5.65
N SER A 55 4.47 -0.25 -6.98
CA SER A 55 4.15 -1.32 -7.91
C SER A 55 5.45 -1.77 -8.58
N LEU A 56 5.66 -3.08 -8.60
CA LEU A 56 6.79 -3.75 -9.23
C LEU A 56 6.22 -4.65 -10.32
N PHE A 57 6.69 -4.49 -11.56
CA PHE A 57 6.23 -5.30 -12.68
C PHE A 57 7.38 -5.56 -13.64
N TYR A 58 7.27 -6.65 -14.40
CA TYR A 58 8.21 -6.93 -15.47
C TYR A 58 7.80 -6.18 -16.74
N GLU A 59 8.64 -5.25 -17.17
CA GLU A 59 8.49 -4.54 -18.43
C GLU A 59 9.55 -4.99 -19.43
N LYS A 60 9.11 -5.36 -20.64
CA LYS A 60 10.01 -5.65 -21.75
C LYS A 60 10.23 -4.37 -22.52
N TYR A 61 11.45 -3.88 -22.50
CA TYR A 61 11.86 -2.70 -23.25
C TYR A 61 13.16 -2.97 -24.00
N GLU A 62 13.37 -2.23 -25.09
CA GLU A 62 14.64 -2.25 -25.78
C GLU A 62 15.71 -1.56 -24.90
N PRO A 63 16.83 -2.23 -24.58
CA PRO A 63 17.82 -1.68 -23.67
C PRO A 63 18.31 -0.31 -24.12
N VAL A 64 18.03 0.73 -23.33
CA VAL A 64 18.59 2.06 -23.55
C VAL A 64 20.02 2.05 -23.04
N ILE A 65 20.97 2.40 -23.89
CA ILE A 65 22.37 2.55 -23.51
C ILE A 65 22.58 3.99 -23.03
N ASP A 66 22.57 4.17 -21.72
CA ASP A 66 22.85 5.45 -21.06
C ASP A 66 24.18 5.35 -20.30
N PRO A 67 25.08 6.35 -20.38
CA PRO A 67 26.33 6.37 -19.62
C PRO A 67 26.15 6.32 -18.08
N ALA A 68 24.96 6.62 -17.56
CA ALA A 68 24.60 6.43 -16.15
C ALA A 68 24.37 4.96 -15.78
N ILE A 69 24.21 4.06 -16.76
CA ILE A 69 24.06 2.63 -16.53
C ILE A 69 25.45 1.99 -16.44
N VAL A 70 25.81 1.57 -15.22
CA VAL A 70 27.14 1.01 -14.91
C VAL A 70 27.45 -0.27 -15.69
N ALA A 71 26.43 -1.09 -16.00
CA ALA A 71 26.59 -2.37 -16.69
C ALA A 71 25.44 -2.63 -17.67
N PRO A 72 25.50 -2.13 -18.92
CA PRO A 72 24.41 -2.27 -19.89
C PRO A 72 24.17 -3.72 -20.35
N SER A 73 25.16 -4.61 -20.21
CA SER A 73 25.02 -6.04 -20.52
C SER A 73 24.01 -6.77 -19.61
N ILE A 74 23.71 -6.23 -18.42
CA ILE A 74 22.75 -6.81 -17.49
C ILE A 74 21.33 -6.79 -18.08
N ASN A 75 20.98 -5.79 -18.88
CA ASN A 75 19.65 -5.64 -19.46
C ASN A 75 19.34 -6.79 -20.45
N ILE A 76 20.36 -7.24 -21.19
CA ILE A 76 20.25 -8.37 -22.12
C ILE A 76 20.07 -9.68 -21.34
N ALA A 77 20.83 -9.88 -20.26
CA ALA A 77 20.70 -11.05 -19.41
C ALA A 77 19.32 -11.11 -18.71
N MET A 78 18.86 -9.97 -18.18
CA MET A 78 17.54 -9.81 -17.56
C MET A 78 16.42 -10.13 -18.54
N ASN A 79 16.48 -9.64 -19.78
CA ASN A 79 15.50 -9.97 -20.81
C ASN A 79 15.40 -11.48 -21.08
N ASN A 80 16.51 -12.21 -21.04
CA ASN A 80 16.50 -13.67 -21.19
C ASN A 80 15.95 -14.40 -19.95
N ILE A 81 16.22 -13.89 -18.74
CA ILE A 81 15.76 -14.49 -17.47
C ILE A 81 14.26 -14.25 -17.27
N VAL A 82 13.79 -13.03 -17.47
CA VAL A 82 12.38 -12.66 -17.35
C VAL A 82 11.57 -13.34 -18.45
N GLY A 83 12.14 -13.47 -19.66
CA GLY A 83 11.58 -14.26 -20.74
C GLY A 83 10.13 -13.88 -21.07
N GLY A 84 9.18 -14.73 -20.67
CA GLY A 84 7.74 -14.57 -20.86
C GLY A 84 6.95 -14.06 -19.65
N ALA A 85 7.59 -13.89 -18.49
CA ALA A 85 6.92 -13.58 -17.22
C ALA A 85 6.16 -12.25 -17.27
N GLN A 86 4.95 -12.23 -16.70
CA GLN A 86 4.07 -11.08 -16.65
C GLN A 86 3.38 -10.99 -15.28
N VAL A 87 4.17 -10.80 -14.23
CA VAL A 87 3.66 -10.54 -12.87
C VAL A 87 3.71 -9.05 -12.54
N GLU A 88 2.64 -8.55 -11.93
CA GLU A 88 2.65 -7.27 -11.21
C GLU A 88 2.47 -7.54 -9.72
N VAL A 89 3.33 -6.94 -8.89
CA VAL A 89 3.32 -7.02 -7.44
C VAL A 89 3.17 -5.62 -6.86
N ARG A 90 2.09 -5.39 -6.13
CA ARG A 90 1.79 -4.12 -5.46
C ARG A 90 1.94 -4.28 -3.95
N VAL A 91 2.55 -3.28 -3.31
CA VAL A 91 2.68 -3.23 -1.86
C VAL A 91 1.73 -2.17 -1.31
N GLY A 92 0.80 -2.61 -0.47
CA GLY A 92 0.00 -1.75 0.39
C GLY A 92 0.63 -1.59 1.76
N TYR A 93 0.06 -0.75 2.62
CA TYR A 93 0.57 -0.55 3.98
C TYR A 93 0.45 -1.83 4.84
N PHE A 94 -0.64 -2.58 4.69
CA PHE A 94 -0.92 -3.77 5.51
C PHE A 94 -0.61 -5.11 4.82
N GLY A 95 -0.25 -5.12 3.54
CA GLY A 95 -0.22 -6.35 2.76
C GLY A 95 0.34 -6.17 1.35
N ILE A 96 0.40 -7.29 0.63
CA ILE A 96 0.98 -7.38 -0.71
C ILE A 96 -0.08 -7.98 -1.62
N CYS A 97 -0.18 -7.49 -2.85
CA CYS A 97 -1.09 -8.00 -3.87
C CYS A 97 -0.29 -8.41 -5.11
N VAL A 98 -0.61 -9.57 -5.69
CA VAL A 98 0.04 -10.08 -6.91
C VAL A 98 -0.98 -10.30 -8.02
N GLN A 99 -0.53 -10.13 -9.26
CA GLN A 99 -1.29 -10.41 -10.47
C GLN A 99 -0.39 -11.17 -11.47
N PRO A 100 -0.44 -12.51 -11.51
CA PRO A 100 0.48 -13.34 -12.31
C PRO A 100 0.23 -13.35 -13.82
N THR A 101 -0.98 -13.06 -14.28
CA THR A 101 -1.39 -13.24 -15.69
C THR A 101 -2.32 -12.13 -16.19
N GLY A 102 -2.21 -10.92 -15.63
CA GLY A 102 -3.09 -9.79 -16.00
C GLY A 102 -4.55 -9.95 -15.55
N GLY A 103 -4.83 -10.90 -14.64
CA GLY A 103 -6.15 -11.20 -14.10
C GLY A 103 -6.54 -10.37 -12.86
N ALA A 104 -7.24 -10.96 -11.89
CA ALA A 104 -7.53 -10.27 -10.63
C ALA A 104 -6.30 -10.24 -9.71
N PHE A 105 -6.18 -9.19 -8.89
CA PHE A 105 -5.17 -9.13 -7.83
C PHE A 105 -5.52 -10.09 -6.69
N ILE A 106 -4.54 -10.87 -6.25
CA ILE A 106 -4.64 -11.71 -5.06
C ILE A 106 -3.83 -11.05 -3.96
N CYS A 107 -4.49 -10.64 -2.88
CA CYS A 107 -3.87 -9.91 -1.78
C CYS A 107 -3.74 -10.79 -0.54
N ASN A 108 -2.57 -10.76 0.10
CA ASN A 108 -2.33 -11.41 1.38
C ASN A 108 -1.28 -10.62 2.20
N SER A 109 -1.35 -10.72 3.53
CA SER A 109 -0.35 -10.12 4.41
C SER A 109 0.93 -10.97 4.49
N ASN A 110 0.81 -12.28 4.26
CA ASN A 110 1.92 -13.23 4.31
C ASN A 110 2.50 -13.47 2.91
N ALA A 111 3.67 -12.88 2.64
CA ALA A 111 4.38 -12.98 1.37
C ALA A 111 4.66 -14.44 0.93
N THR A 112 4.95 -15.35 1.86
CA THR A 112 5.20 -16.76 1.53
C THR A 112 3.97 -17.40 0.92
N ALA A 113 2.77 -17.09 1.43
CA ALA A 113 1.53 -17.61 0.88
C ALA A 113 1.22 -17.05 -0.52
N LEU A 114 1.72 -15.85 -0.86
CA LEU A 114 1.66 -15.32 -2.23
C LEU A 114 2.71 -15.94 -3.15
N ALA A 115 3.89 -16.28 -2.63
CA ALA A 115 4.93 -16.96 -3.41
C ALA A 115 4.53 -18.40 -3.75
N ASP A 116 3.86 -19.11 -2.84
CA ASP A 116 3.42 -20.50 -3.04
C ASP A 116 2.38 -20.68 -4.16
N ILE A 117 1.66 -19.62 -4.54
CA ILE A 117 0.69 -19.65 -5.64
C ILE A 117 1.31 -19.31 -7.00
N LEU A 118 2.58 -18.88 -7.03
CA LEU A 118 3.31 -18.52 -8.25
C LEU A 118 4.26 -19.64 -8.65
N GLN A 119 4.44 -19.81 -9.96
CA GLN A 119 5.47 -20.68 -10.52
C GLN A 119 6.79 -19.92 -10.70
N SER A 120 7.90 -20.65 -10.77
CA SER A 120 9.23 -20.09 -11.01
C SER A 120 9.33 -19.26 -12.30
N GLU A 121 8.52 -19.62 -13.30
CA GLU A 121 8.44 -18.98 -14.61
C GLU A 121 7.60 -17.69 -14.57
N GLU A 122 6.72 -17.54 -13.58
CA GLU A 122 5.87 -16.35 -13.39
C GLU A 122 6.59 -15.27 -12.59
N ASP A 123 7.43 -15.66 -11.63
CA ASP A 123 8.25 -14.75 -10.83
C ASP A 123 9.75 -15.13 -10.79
N PRO A 124 10.48 -15.07 -11.93
CA PRO A 124 11.86 -15.53 -12.03
C PRO A 124 12.86 -14.71 -11.19
N LEU A 125 12.55 -13.44 -10.88
CA LEU A 125 13.39 -12.56 -10.07
C LEU A 125 12.88 -12.41 -8.62
N ASN A 126 11.89 -13.21 -8.20
CA ASN A 126 11.32 -13.15 -6.85
C ASN A 126 10.84 -11.74 -6.45
N LEU A 127 10.09 -11.07 -7.32
CA LEU A 127 9.48 -9.76 -7.06
C LEU A 127 8.61 -9.78 -5.79
N VAL A 128 7.94 -10.90 -5.47
CA VAL A 128 7.18 -11.01 -4.20
C VAL A 128 8.09 -10.86 -2.98
N TRP A 129 9.29 -11.42 -3.02
CA TRP A 129 10.26 -11.29 -1.93
C TRP A 129 10.83 -9.87 -1.83
N VAL A 130 11.11 -9.24 -2.97
CA VAL A 130 11.57 -7.84 -3.02
C VAL A 130 10.49 -6.91 -2.46
N ALA A 131 9.23 -7.12 -2.85
CA ALA A 131 8.07 -6.40 -2.36
C ALA A 131 7.91 -6.54 -0.83
N ALA A 132 8.04 -7.76 -0.30
CA ALA A 132 7.98 -8.03 1.13
C ALA A 132 9.11 -7.33 1.90
N THR A 133 10.34 -7.41 1.39
CA THR A 133 11.50 -6.74 1.99
C THR A 133 11.33 -5.23 2.02
N PHE A 134 10.81 -4.63 0.94
CA PHE A 134 10.49 -3.20 0.91
C PHE A 134 9.42 -2.84 1.96
N LYS A 135 8.34 -3.63 2.05
CA LYS A 135 7.30 -3.44 3.07
C LYS A 135 7.91 -3.42 4.47
N ASP A 136 8.70 -4.43 4.81
CA ASP A 136 9.23 -4.59 6.17
C ASP A 136 10.31 -3.56 6.53
N ALA A 137 11.07 -3.06 5.54
CA ALA A 137 12.16 -2.12 5.77
C ALA A 137 11.73 -0.64 5.69
N VAL A 138 10.79 -0.30 4.80
CA VAL A 138 10.44 1.10 4.48
C VAL A 138 9.11 1.51 5.08
N VAL A 139 8.14 0.60 5.17
CA VAL A 139 6.82 0.91 5.71
C VAL A 139 6.91 0.87 7.23
N PHE A 140 7.25 2.01 7.83
CA PHE A 140 7.46 2.13 9.27
C PHE A 140 6.12 2.08 10.02
N PRO A 141 5.79 0.98 10.74
CA PRO A 141 4.47 0.80 11.35
C PRO A 141 4.20 1.77 12.51
N TYR A 142 5.24 2.41 13.06
CA TYR A 142 5.13 3.35 14.17
C TYR A 142 4.44 4.67 13.81
N LEU A 143 4.35 5.04 12.52
CA LEU A 143 3.63 6.25 12.11
C LEU A 143 2.12 6.14 12.44
N MET A 144 1.59 4.92 12.58
CA MET A 144 0.19 4.69 12.96
C MET A 144 -0.08 4.80 14.47
N TYR A 145 0.96 4.77 15.32
CA TYR A 145 0.82 4.84 16.77
C TYR A 145 0.98 6.25 17.35
N VAL A 146 1.31 7.25 16.51
CA VAL A 146 1.53 8.67 16.89
C VAL A 146 0.27 9.51 16.70
#